data_AF-A0AAJ0WYS5-F1
#
_entry.id   AF-A0AAJ0WYS5-F1
#
_cell.length_a   1.000
_cell.length_b   1.000
_cell.length_c   1.000
_cell.angle_alpha   90.00
_cell.angle_beta   90.00
_cell.angle_gamma   90.00
#
_symmetry.space_group_name_H-M   'P 1'
#
loop_
_entity.id
_entity.type
_entity.pdbx_description
1 polymer ?
#
loop_
_entity_poly.entity_id
_entity_poly.type
_entity_poly.pdbx_seq_one_letter_code
_entity_poly.pdbx_strand_id
1 'polypeptide(L)' 'MPIIEVKAKRWGNSLGLLVPSAVAKREKIKENQNLDIIILHRGKTLEKIFGSLKGWKIDTQKALDELDREEDG' A
#
# COMPACT_ATOMS: atom_id res chain seq x y z
N MET A 1 -11.97 -0.55 -0.24
CA MET A 1 -10.54 -0.88 -0.15
C MET A 1 -10.38 -2.16 0.67
N PRO A 2 -9.98 -3.28 0.05
CA PRO A 2 -9.69 -4.50 0.80
C PRO A 2 -8.39 -4.35 1.59
N ILE A 3 -8.39 -4.77 2.85
CA ILE A 3 -7.16 -4.87 3.66
C ILE A 3 -6.66 -6.30 3.57
N ILE A 4 -5.42 -6.45 3.14
CA ILE A 4 -4.79 -7.75 2.92
C ILE A 4 -3.72 -7.93 3.99
N GLU A 5 -3.83 -9.02 4.74
CA GLU A 5 -2.80 -9.42 5.67
C GLU A 5 -1.61 -10.00 4.90
N VAL A 6 -0.45 -9.37 5.03
CA VAL A 6 0.80 -9.79 4.38
C VAL A 6 1.85 -10.09 5.44
N LYS A 7 2.74 -11.03 5.13
CA LYS A 7 3.85 -11.39 6.00
C LYS A 7 5.11 -10.66 5.55
N ALA A 8 5.75 -9.93 6.45
CA ALA A 8 7.09 -9.42 6.23
C ALA A 8 8.13 -10.55 6.37
N LYS A 9 9.12 -10.60 5.48
CA LYS A 9 10.24 -11.54 5.51
C LYS A 9 11.55 -10.81 5.21
N ARG A 10 12.65 -11.25 5.81
CA ARG A 10 13.98 -10.74 5.50
C ARG A 10 14.36 -11.05 4.04
N TRP A 11 14.82 -10.02 3.34
CA TRP A 11 15.39 -10.09 2.00
C TRP A 11 16.70 -9.29 2.01
N GLY A 12 17.84 -9.99 2.14
CA GLY A 12 19.14 -9.34 2.29
C GLY A 12 19.19 -8.46 3.55
N ASN A 13 19.43 -7.17 3.35
CA ASN A 13 19.45 -6.14 4.41
C ASN A 13 18.09 -5.43 4.60
N SER A 14 17.04 -5.89 3.91
CA SER A 14 15.71 -5.27 3.92
C SER A 14 14.62 -6.25 4.35
N LEU A 15 13.40 -5.74 4.58
CA LEU A 15 12.20 -6.56 4.70
C LEU A 15 11.39 -6.47 3.40
N GLY A 16 11.00 -7.62 2.87
CA GLY A 16 10.03 -7.73 1.78
C GLY A 16 8.66 -8.15 2.31
N LEU A 17 7.60 -7.65 1.69
CA LEU A 17 6.22 -8.07 1.96
C LEU A 17 5.82 -9.17 0.98
N LEU A 18 5.40 -10.33 1.51
CA LEU A 18 4.91 -11.42 0.67
C LEU A 18 3.43 -11.19 0.33
N VAL A 19 3.17 -10.84 -0.92
CA VAL A 19 1.81 -10.74 -1.47
C VAL A 19 1.33 -12.12 -1.93
N PRO A 20 0.20 -12.62 -1.43
CA PRO A 20 -0.37 -13.89 -1.90
C PRO A 20 -0.62 -13.88 -3.42
N SER A 21 -0.32 -14.98 -4.10
CA SER A 21 -0.42 -15.07 -5.57
C SER A 21 -1.83 -14.78 -6.10
N ALA A 22 -2.87 -15.15 -5.37
CA ALA A 22 -4.26 -14.83 -5.71
C ALA A 22 -4.53 -13.32 -5.74
N VAL A 23 -3.96 -12.58 -4.76
CA VAL A 23 -4.05 -11.12 -4.70
C VAL A 23 -3.24 -10.51 -5.84
N ALA A 24 -2.00 -10.96 -6.04
CA ALA A 24 -1.14 -10.45 -7.10
C ALA A 24 -1.79 -10.60 -8.49
N LYS A 25 -2.42 -11.75 -8.78
CA LYS A 25 -3.14 -11.97 -10.03
C LYS A 25 -4.38 -11.09 -10.18
N ARG A 26 -5.20 -10.98 -9.13
CA ARG A 26 -6.44 -10.19 -9.14
C ARG A 26 -6.15 -8.70 -9.34
N GLU A 27 -5.15 -8.18 -8.61
CA GLU A 27 -4.75 -6.78 -8.68
C GLU A 27 -3.72 -6.50 -9.79
N LYS A 28 -3.34 -7.53 -10.58
CA LYS A 28 -2.38 -7.47 -11.68
C LYS A 28 -1.02 -6.86 -11.28
N ILE A 29 -0.57 -7.15 -10.07
CA ILE A 29 0.74 -6.73 -9.54
C ILE A 29 1.83 -7.44 -10.34
N LYS A 30 2.79 -6.67 -10.85
CA LYS A 30 3.94 -7.18 -11.60
C LYS A 30 5.20 -7.17 -10.74
N GLU A 31 6.14 -8.02 -11.10
CA GLU A 31 7.49 -7.95 -10.54
C GLU A 31 8.13 -6.57 -10.84
N ASN A 32 8.90 -6.05 -9.88
CA ASN A 32 9.58 -4.75 -9.95
C ASN A 32 8.65 -3.52 -10.04
N GLN A 33 7.35 -3.70 -9.84
CA GLN A 33 6.42 -2.59 -9.72
C GLN A 33 6.55 -1.92 -8.34
N ASN A 34 6.60 -0.59 -8.31
CA ASN A 34 6.49 0.18 -7.08
C ASN A 34 5.04 0.15 -6.58
N LEU A 35 4.86 -0.08 -5.28
CA LEU A 35 3.54 -0.16 -4.65
C LEU A 35 3.51 0.71 -3.40
N ASP A 36 2.46 1.52 -3.27
CA ASP A 36 2.16 2.21 -2.03
C ASP A 36 1.48 1.24 -1.04
N ILE A 37 1.96 1.27 0.21
CA ILE A 37 1.47 0.39 1.27
C ILE A 37 0.98 1.19 2.47
N ILE A 38 -0.15 0.76 3.03
CA ILE A 38 -0.66 1.27 4.31
C ILE A 38 -0.31 0.24 5.39
N ILE A 39 0.53 0.61 6.35
CA ILE A 39 0.98 -0.28 7.42
C ILE A 39 0.08 -0.09 8.66
N LEU A 40 -0.62 -1.16 9.05
CA LEU A 40 -1.45 -1.20 10.26
C LEU A 40 -0.80 -2.12 11.30
N HIS A 41 -0.37 -1.55 12.43
CA HIS A 41 0.16 -2.31 13.56
C HIS A 41 -1.01 -2.86 14.40
N ARG A 42 -1.03 -4.18 14.69
CA ARG A 42 -2.06 -4.77 15.56
C ARG A 42 -1.85 -4.29 17.00
N GLY A 43 -2.61 -3.27 17.39
CA GLY A 43 -2.75 -2.81 18.77
C GLY A 43 -3.91 -1.82 18.90
N LYS A 44 -5.06 -2.28 19.43
CA LYS A 44 -6.30 -1.55 19.86
C LYS A 44 -6.85 -0.37 19.02
N THR A 45 -6.24 -0.04 17.89
CA THR A 45 -6.43 1.25 17.18
C THR A 45 -6.97 1.05 15.77
N LEU A 46 -7.44 -0.16 15.43
CA LEU A 46 -8.07 -0.39 14.12
C LEU A 46 -9.32 0.47 13.97
N GLU A 47 -10.17 0.60 15.00
CA GLU A 47 -11.36 1.46 14.91
C GLU A 47 -11.02 2.96 14.75
N LYS A 48 -9.95 3.45 15.38
CA LYS A 48 -9.53 4.86 15.28
C LYS A 48 -8.95 5.20 13.90
N ILE A 49 -8.12 4.32 13.33
CA ILE A 49 -7.48 4.56 12.03
C ILE A 49 -8.50 4.50 10.88
N PHE A 50 -9.46 3.59 10.95
CA PHE A 50 -10.54 3.54 9.96
C PHE A 50 -11.51 4.73 10.07
N GLY A 51 -11.76 5.24 11.29
CA GLY A 51 -12.52 6.47 11.50
C GLY A 51 -11.84 7.71 10.90
N SER A 52 -10.52 7.83 11.04
CA SER A 52 -9.73 8.91 10.42
C SER A 52 -9.60 8.77 8.90
N LEU A 53 -9.51 7.54 8.38
CA LEU A 53 -9.47 7.29 6.93
C LEU A 53 -10.80 7.57 6.22
N LYS A 54 -11.93 7.50 6.92
CA LYS A 54 -13.24 7.87 6.34
C LYS A 54 -13.35 9.39 6.09
N GLY A 55 -12.60 10.20 6.83
CA GLY A 55 -12.48 11.65 6.63
C GLY A 55 -11.30 12.06 5.74
N TRP A 56 -10.24 11.25 5.71
CA TRP A 56 -9.14 11.35 4.77
C TRP A 56 -9.60 10.71 3.45
N LYS A 57 -10.35 11.46 2.64
CA LYS A 57 -10.28 11.27 1.19
C LYS A 57 -8.79 11.41 0.85
N ILE A 58 -8.07 10.28 0.85
CA ILE A 58 -6.71 10.22 0.34
C ILE A 58 -6.88 10.74 -1.07
N ASP A 59 -6.34 11.92 -1.28
CA ASP A 59 -6.38 12.67 -2.52
C ASP A 59 -5.45 11.88 -3.46
N THR A 60 -5.89 10.70 -3.87
CA THR A 60 -5.14 9.79 -4.73
C THR A 60 -4.81 10.51 -6.04
N GLN A 61 -5.65 11.47 -6.44
CA GLN A 61 -5.39 12.42 -7.51
C GLN A 61 -4.19 13.31 -7.25
N LYS A 62 -3.96 13.79 -6.03
CA LYS A 62 -2.83 14.65 -5.70
C LYS A 62 -1.49 13.90 -5.71
N ALA A 63 -1.50 12.64 -5.28
CA ALA A 63 -0.34 11.75 -5.39
C ALA A 63 -0.06 11.33 -6.84
N LEU A 64 -1.11 11.18 -7.66
CA LEU A 64 -0.98 10.94 -9.11
C LEU A 64 -0.48 12.18 -9.87
N ASP A 65 -0.98 13.37 -9.53
CA ASP A 65 -0.59 14.65 -10.15
C ASP A 65 0.87 15.04 -9.84
N GLU A 66 1.40 14.63 -8.68
CA GLU A 66 2.82 14.84 -8.35
C GLU A 66 3.74 13.92 -9.15
N LEU A 67 3.28 12.73 -9.55
CA LEU A 67 4.03 11.79 -10.41
C LEU A 67 4.08 12.25 -11.87
N ASP A 68 2.96 12.75 -12.43
CA ASP A 68 2.94 13.26 -13.80
C ASP A 68 3.80 14.52 -13.98
N ARG A 69 3.98 15.32 -12.91
CA ARG A 69 4.79 16.54 -12.95
C ARG A 69 6.31 16.28 -12.94
N GLU A 70 6.75 15.08 -12.58
CA GLU A 70 8.17 14.69 -12.62
C GLU A 70 8.60 14.07 -13.96
N GLU A 71 7.67 13.63 -14.82
CA GLU A 71 8.02 13.05 -16.14
C GLU A 71 8.19 14.08 -17.28
N ASP A 72 7.81 15.34 -17.07
CA ASP A 72 7.96 16.46 -18.03
C ASP A 72 9.12 17.44 -17.69
N GLY A 73 10.07 17.04 -16.84
CA GLY A 73 11.24 17.83 -16.40
C GLY A 73 12.56 17.45 -17.05
#